data_AF-A0A349JBA6-F1
#
_entry.id   AF-A0A349JBA6-F1
#
_cell.length_a   1.000
_cell.length_b   1.000
_cell.length_c   1.000
_cell.angle_alpha   90.00
_cell.angle_beta   90.00
_cell.angle_gamma   90.00
#
_symmetry.space_group_name_H-M   'P 1'
#
loop_
_entity.id
_entity.type
_entity.pdbx_description
1 polymer ?
#
loop_
_entity_poly.entity_id
_entity_poly.type
_entity_poly.pdbx_seq_one_letter_code
_entity_poly.pdbx_strand_id
1 'polypeptide(L)'
;AIADRRGMIAPPPPELVEYQRRMGNAKAVKVNYVSALHQVQRMVKLGQIDRAVQFLGSTAGAFPDVLDGFDFDQAWDEYAEGVGLPPKIVRSQEERQKRRGARAKAQAEQQQLANVGATVQGAKVMSETDTGGQNALTDLMRSVGA
;
A
#
# COMPACT_ATOMS: atom_id res chain seq x y z
N ALA A 1 -20.06 -5.69 -36.55
CA ALA A 1 -21.01 -5.36 -37.64
C ALA A 1 -20.56 -5.85 -39.02
N ILE A 2 -19.31 -5.61 -39.45
CA ILE A 2 -18.82 -6.07 -40.76
C ILE A 2 -18.48 -7.57 -40.78
N ALA A 3 -17.85 -8.10 -39.73
CA ALA A 3 -17.50 -9.53 -39.62
C ALA A 3 -18.74 -10.45 -39.55
N ASP A 4 -19.77 -10.01 -38.83
CA ASP A 4 -21.08 -10.66 -38.73
C ASP A 4 -21.79 -10.71 -40.10
N ARG A 5 -21.84 -9.58 -40.79
CA ARG A 5 -22.42 -9.47 -42.14
C ARG A 5 -21.64 -10.26 -43.20
N ARG A 6 -20.37 -10.57 -42.94
CA ARG A 6 -19.50 -11.40 -43.80
C ARG A 6 -19.45 -12.87 -43.38
N GLY A 7 -20.26 -13.28 -42.40
CA GLY A 7 -20.33 -14.69 -41.95
C GLY A 7 -19.03 -15.22 -41.33
N MET A 8 -18.13 -14.33 -40.88
CA MET A 8 -16.85 -14.72 -40.26
C MET A 8 -17.00 -15.11 -38.79
N ILE A 9 -18.17 -14.87 -38.21
CA ILE A 9 -18.52 -15.27 -36.85
C ILE A 9 -19.26 -16.60 -36.97
N ALA A 10 -18.75 -17.63 -36.30
CA ALA A 10 -19.42 -18.93 -36.25
C ALA A 10 -20.86 -18.76 -35.71
N PRO A 11 -21.84 -19.49 -36.27
CA PRO A 11 -23.20 -19.42 -35.77
C PRO A 11 -23.22 -19.78 -34.28
N PRO A 12 -24.06 -19.10 -33.47
CA PRO A 12 -24.13 -19.35 -32.04
C PRO A 12 -24.49 -20.83 -31.78
N PRO A 13 -23.89 -21.46 -30.75
CA PRO A 13 -24.24 -22.81 -30.32
C PRO A 13 -25.75 -23.01 -30.15
N PRO A 14 -26.29 -24.21 -30.50
CA PRO A 14 -27.73 -24.49 -30.44
C PRO A 14 -28.36 -24.20 -29.07
N GLU A 15 -27.65 -24.50 -27.99
CA GLU A 15 -28.07 -24.28 -26.61
C GLU A 15 -28.36 -22.79 -26.31
N LEU A 16 -27.56 -21.88 -26.88
CA LEU A 16 -27.74 -20.44 -26.73
C LEU A 16 -28.93 -19.94 -27.55
N VAL A 17 -29.16 -20.53 -28.72
CA VAL A 17 -30.31 -20.19 -29.58
C VAL A 17 -31.62 -20.65 -28.94
N GLU A 18 -31.63 -21.84 -28.31
CA GLU A 18 -32.77 -22.35 -27.55
C GLU A 18 -33.04 -21.52 -26.29
N TYR A 19 -31.99 -21.13 -25.57
CA TYR A 19 -32.10 -20.23 -24.42
C TYR A 19 -32.66 -18.85 -24.83
N GLN A 20 -32.20 -18.28 -25.94
CA GLN A 20 -32.72 -17.03 -26.50
C GLN A 20 -34.17 -17.13 -26.98
N ARG A 21 -34.57 -18.28 -27.55
CA ARG A 21 -35.95 -18.55 -27.97
C ARG A 21 -36.90 -18.70 -26.78
N ARG A 22 -36.45 -19.31 -25.66
CA ARG A 22 -37.23 -19.42 -24.42
C ARG A 22 -37.44 -18.09 -23.70
N MET A 23 -36.52 -17.13 -23.84
CA MET A 23 -36.59 -15.83 -23.14
C MET A 23 -37.38 -14.73 -23.89
N GLY A 24 -38.05 -15.05 -25.01
CA GLY A 24 -38.97 -14.13 -25.72
C GLY A 24 -38.31 -12.89 -26.33
N ASN A 25 -37.00 -12.72 -26.19
CA ASN A 25 -36.23 -11.59 -26.69
C ASN A 25 -34.91 -12.12 -27.24
N ALA A 26 -34.75 -12.10 -28.56
CA ALA A 26 -33.45 -12.23 -29.20
C ALA A 26 -32.58 -11.05 -28.75
N LYS A 27 -31.88 -11.18 -27.61
CA LYS A 27 -30.91 -10.17 -27.18
C LYS A 27 -29.80 -10.17 -28.21
N ALA A 28 -29.81 -9.15 -29.08
CA ALA A 28 -28.74 -8.89 -30.02
C ALA A 28 -27.39 -8.98 -29.28
N VAL A 29 -26.45 -9.76 -29.82
CA VAL A 29 -25.10 -9.88 -29.27
C VAL A 29 -24.50 -8.48 -29.17
N LYS A 30 -24.36 -7.97 -27.95
CA LYS A 30 -23.77 -6.65 -27.71
C LYS A 30 -22.25 -6.77 -27.88
N VAL A 31 -21.79 -6.46 -29.10
CA VAL A 31 -20.36 -6.39 -29.40
C VAL A 31 -19.78 -5.17 -28.70
N ASN A 32 -19.10 -5.38 -27.57
CA ASN A 32 -18.31 -4.34 -26.93
C ASN A 32 -16.96 -4.26 -27.65
N TYR A 33 -16.71 -3.19 -28.40
CA TYR A 33 -15.40 -2.93 -28.97
C TYR A 33 -14.47 -2.42 -27.86
N VAL A 34 -13.78 -3.35 -27.21
CA VAL A 34 -12.64 -2.97 -26.37
C VAL A 34 -11.51 -2.61 -27.33
N SER A 35 -11.22 -1.32 -27.46
CA SER A 35 -10.19 -0.86 -28.39
C SER A 35 -8.83 -1.40 -27.94
N ALA A 36 -8.19 -2.21 -28.78
CA ALA A 36 -6.84 -2.69 -28.56
C ALA A 36 -5.86 -1.52 -28.33
N LEU A 37 -6.07 -0.38 -28.98
CA LEU A 37 -5.28 0.83 -28.77
C LEU A 37 -5.46 1.40 -27.35
N HIS A 38 -6.70 1.43 -26.83
CA HIS A 38 -6.95 1.87 -25.45
C HIS A 38 -6.31 0.92 -24.43
N GLN A 39 -6.34 -0.38 -24.69
CA GLN A 39 -5.65 -1.37 -23.85
C GLN A 39 -4.13 -1.15 -23.87
N VAL A 40 -3.54 -0.89 -25.05
CA VAL A 40 -2.10 -0.58 -25.18
C VAL A 40 -1.74 0.72 -24.46
N GLN A 41 -2.49 1.81 -24.68
CA GLN A 41 -2.24 3.09 -24.01
C GLN A 41 -2.30 2.96 -22.48
N ARG A 42 -3.25 2.16 -21.99
CA ARG A 42 -3.38 1.84 -20.56
C ARG A 42 -2.17 1.06 -20.05
N MET A 43 -1.70 0.03 -20.77
CA MET A 43 -0.49 -0.72 -20.39
C MET A 43 0.76 0.16 -20.40
N VAL A 44 0.89 1.08 -21.36
CA VAL A 44 2.03 2.02 -21.41
C VAL A 44 2.04 2.90 -20.17
N LYS A 45 0.88 3.45 -19.76
CA LYS A 45 0.77 4.28 -18.54
C LYS A 45 1.18 3.50 -17.29
N LEU A 46 0.67 2.28 -17.13
CA LEU A 46 1.02 1.40 -16.01
C LEU A 46 2.53 1.16 -15.92
N GLY A 47 3.16 0.86 -17.06
CA GLY A 47 4.61 0.64 -17.10
C GLY A 47 5.46 1.89 -16.78
N GLN A 48 4.91 3.11 -16.86
CA GLN A 48 5.59 4.32 -16.40
C GLN A 48 5.53 4.44 -14.87
N ILE A 49 4.39 4.10 -14.26
CA ILE A 49 4.24 4.07 -12.79
C ILE A 49 5.23 3.07 -12.18
N ASP A 50 5.31 1.86 -12.74
CA ASP A 50 6.24 0.82 -12.26
C ASP A 50 7.70 1.27 -12.32
N ARG A 51 8.11 1.86 -13.44
CA ARG A 51 9.48 2.37 -13.60
C ARG A 51 9.78 3.52 -12.65
N ALA A 52 8.82 4.41 -12.40
CA ALA A 52 8.97 5.48 -11.42
C ALA A 52 9.17 4.92 -10.00
N VAL A 53 8.33 3.99 -9.57
CA VAL A 53 8.43 3.37 -8.24
C VAL A 53 9.76 2.59 -8.09
N GLN A 54 10.19 1.88 -9.11
CA GLN A 54 11.49 1.19 -9.12
C GLN A 54 12.66 2.17 -8.97
N PHE A 55 12.65 3.26 -9.75
CA PHE A 55 13.68 4.29 -9.68
C PHE A 55 13.72 4.95 -8.29
N LEU A 56 12.57 5.34 -7.74
CA LEU A 56 12.45 5.91 -6.40
C LEU A 56 12.97 4.94 -5.34
N GLY A 57 12.57 3.66 -5.39
CA GLY A 57 13.03 2.63 -4.45
C GLY A 57 14.55 2.42 -4.48
N SER A 58 15.16 2.47 -5.67
CA SER A 58 16.62 2.37 -5.81
C SER A 58 17.37 3.60 -5.29
N THR A 59 16.74 4.79 -5.38
CA THR A 59 17.36 6.07 -5.02
C THR A 59 17.20 6.40 -3.54
N ALA A 60 16.09 5.98 -2.93
CA ALA A 60 15.74 6.29 -1.54
C ALA A 60 16.76 5.81 -0.49
N GLY A 61 17.60 4.82 -0.83
CA GLY A 61 18.69 4.38 0.05
C GLY A 61 19.81 5.41 0.21
N ALA A 62 20.07 6.20 -0.85
CA ALA A 62 21.08 7.26 -0.84
C ALA A 62 20.47 8.64 -0.55
N PHE A 63 19.26 8.89 -1.08
CA PHE A 63 18.55 10.16 -0.96
C PHE A 63 17.11 9.91 -0.50
N PRO A 64 16.86 9.81 0.82
CA PRO A 64 15.54 9.49 1.36
C PRO A 64 14.47 10.54 1.06
N ASP A 65 14.88 11.80 0.92
CA ASP A 65 14.05 12.98 0.60
C ASP A 65 13.39 12.92 -0.78
N VAL A 66 13.92 12.09 -1.69
CA VAL A 66 13.30 11.84 -3.00
C VAL A 66 11.89 11.25 -2.87
N LEU A 67 11.57 10.57 -1.77
CA LEU A 67 10.24 10.02 -1.52
C LEU A 67 9.17 11.10 -1.25
N ASP A 68 9.55 12.30 -0.81
CA ASP A 68 8.62 13.36 -0.43
C ASP A 68 7.86 13.96 -1.64
N GLY A 69 8.45 13.87 -2.83
CA GLY A 69 7.86 14.37 -4.07
C GLY A 69 6.85 13.43 -4.73
N PHE A 70 6.65 12.21 -4.22
CA PHE A 70 5.84 11.19 -4.87
C PHE A 70 4.62 10.80 -4.05
N ASP A 71 3.43 10.98 -4.63
CA ASP A 71 2.18 10.51 -4.03
C ASP A 71 1.96 9.02 -4.33
N PHE A 72 2.43 8.18 -3.42
CA PHE A 72 2.23 6.73 -3.48
C PHE A 72 0.76 6.32 -3.43
N ASP A 73 -0.10 7.12 -2.78
CA ASP A 73 -1.50 6.77 -2.62
C ASP A 73 -2.26 6.96 -3.93
N GLN A 74 -2.01 8.09 -4.62
CA GLN A 74 -2.56 8.38 -5.95
C GLN A 74 -2.00 7.42 -7.01
N ALA A 75 -0.69 7.14 -6.99
CA ALA A 75 -0.07 6.21 -7.92
C ALA A 75 -0.66 4.80 -7.81
N TRP A 76 -0.94 4.33 -6.59
CA TRP A 76 -1.61 3.06 -6.37
C TRP A 76 -3.05 3.05 -6.92
N ASP A 77 -3.81 4.14 -6.74
CA ASP A 77 -5.18 4.23 -7.24
C ASP A 77 -5.23 4.19 -8.77
N GLU A 78 -4.35 4.95 -9.44
CA GLU A 78 -4.21 4.93 -10.91
C GLU A 78 -3.77 3.56 -11.43
N TYR A 79 -2.83 2.91 -10.72
CA TYR A 79 -2.40 1.57 -11.06
C TYR A 79 -3.53 0.55 -10.93
N ALA A 80 -4.25 0.58 -9.80
CA ALA A 80 -5.37 -0.31 -9.52
C ALA A 80 -6.51 -0.16 -10.54
N GLU A 81 -6.84 1.07 -10.93
CA GLU A 81 -7.81 1.34 -12.00
C GLU A 81 -7.31 0.84 -13.36
N GLY A 82 -6.03 1.08 -13.66
CA GLY A 82 -5.41 0.67 -14.91
C GLY A 82 -5.39 -0.85 -15.09
N VAL A 83 -5.03 -1.62 -14.05
CA VAL A 83 -5.07 -3.10 -14.11
C VAL A 83 -6.47 -3.68 -13.91
N GLY A 84 -7.44 -2.87 -13.50
CA GLY A 84 -8.84 -3.28 -13.33
C GLY A 84 -9.14 -4.03 -12.04
N LEU A 85 -8.45 -3.68 -10.94
CA LEU A 85 -8.77 -4.27 -9.63
C LEU A 85 -10.20 -3.91 -9.22
N PRO A 86 -10.97 -4.85 -8.63
CA PRO A 86 -12.28 -4.53 -8.10
C PRO A 86 -12.15 -3.49 -6.96
N PRO A 87 -12.97 -2.43 -6.94
CA PRO A 87 -12.89 -1.41 -5.89
C PRO A 87 -13.02 -1.97 -4.46
N LYS A 88 -13.68 -3.12 -4.31
CA LYS A 88 -13.82 -3.81 -3.02
C LYS A 88 -12.50 -4.27 -2.39
N ILE A 89 -11.43 -4.42 -3.17
CA ILE A 89 -10.10 -4.80 -2.65
C ILE A 89 -9.14 -3.61 -2.51
N VAL A 90 -9.52 -2.45 -3.05
CA VAL A 90 -8.76 -1.21 -2.94
C VAL A 90 -9.36 -0.40 -1.80
N ARG A 91 -8.57 -0.14 -0.76
CA ARG A 91 -9.03 0.65 0.39
C ARG A 91 -9.22 2.10 -0.01
N SER A 92 -10.22 2.76 0.59
CA SER A 92 -10.42 4.19 0.36
C SER A 92 -9.27 5.02 0.94
N GLN A 93 -9.13 6.25 0.46
CA GLN A 93 -8.17 7.22 1.01
C GLN A 93 -8.41 7.45 2.52
N GLU A 94 -9.67 7.58 2.93
CA GLU A 94 -10.05 7.75 4.33
C GLU A 94 -9.62 6.56 5.20
N GLU A 95 -9.85 5.32 4.73
CA GLU A 95 -9.42 4.12 5.45
C GLU A 95 -7.90 4.04 5.59
N ARG A 96 -7.15 4.43 4.55
CA ARG A 96 -5.68 4.49 4.58
C ARG A 96 -5.19 5.52 5.59
N GLN A 97 -5.78 6.71 5.60
CA GLN A 97 -5.46 7.77 6.57
C GLN A 97 -5.78 7.36 8.01
N LYS A 98 -6.97 6.78 8.26
CA LYS A 98 -7.34 6.26 9.58
C LYS A 98 -6.34 5.21 10.07
N ARG A 99 -5.91 4.31 9.19
CA ARG A 99 -4.89 3.30 9.52
C ARG A 99 -3.51 3.89 9.80
N ARG A 100 -3.09 4.92 9.08
CA ARG A 100 -1.85 5.67 9.39
C ARG A 100 -1.95 6.34 10.76
N GLY A 101 -3.05 7.01 11.05
CA GLY A 101 -3.29 7.62 12.36
C GLY A 101 -3.28 6.60 13.50
N ALA A 102 -3.91 5.44 13.31
CA ALA A 102 -3.88 4.35 14.29
C ALA A 102 -2.47 3.80 14.53
N ARG A 103 -1.66 3.63 13.47
CA ARG A 103 -0.26 3.21 13.60
C ARG A 103 0.58 4.25 14.32
N ALA A 104 0.42 5.53 13.97
CA ALA A 104 1.14 6.62 14.63
C ALA A 104 0.81 6.69 16.13
N LYS A 105 -0.47 6.52 16.50
CA LYS A 105 -0.90 6.47 17.90
C LYS A 105 -0.30 5.26 18.63
N ALA A 106 -0.35 4.08 18.03
CA ALA A 106 0.22 2.87 18.62
C ALA A 106 1.75 2.99 18.81
N GLN A 107 2.45 3.59 17.85
CA GLN A 107 3.88 3.87 17.97
C GLN A 107 4.17 4.87 19.10
N ALA A 108 3.37 5.92 19.24
CA ALA A 108 3.53 6.90 20.32
C ALA A 108 3.32 6.27 21.71
N GLU A 109 2.28 5.45 21.87
CA GLU A 109 2.02 4.72 23.12
C GLU A 109 3.17 3.74 23.45
N GLN A 110 3.68 3.02 22.44
CA GLN A 110 4.81 2.12 22.60
C GLN A 110 6.09 2.89 23.00
N GLN A 111 6.34 4.06 22.40
CA GLN A 111 7.48 4.91 22.76
C GLN A 111 7.36 5.40 24.21
N GLN A 112 6.16 5.78 24.66
CA GLN A 112 5.92 6.22 26.04
C GLN A 112 6.18 5.09 27.05
N LEU A 113 5.65 3.89 26.79
CA LEU A 113 5.87 2.73 27.66
C LEU A 113 7.35 2.33 27.72
N ALA A 114 8.05 2.38 26.58
CA ALA A 114 9.50 2.14 26.53
C ALA A 114 10.27 3.17 27.37
N ASN A 115 9.90 4.45 27.29
CA ASN A 115 10.53 5.52 28.05
C ASN A 115 10.27 5.40 29.57
N VAL A 116 9.04 5.05 29.98
CA VAL A 116 8.72 4.80 31.39
C VAL A 116 9.46 3.57 31.91
N GLY A 117 9.52 2.48 31.14
CA GLY A 117 10.29 1.29 31.49
C GLY A 117 11.78 1.59 31.66
N ALA A 118 12.38 2.35 30.75
CA ALA A 118 13.77 2.78 30.86
C ALA A 118 14.01 3.67 32.10
N THR A 119 13.05 4.55 32.41
CA THR A 119 13.13 5.45 33.58
C THR A 119 13.00 4.68 34.89
N VAL A 120 12.06 3.75 34.99
CA VAL A 120 11.85 2.90 36.18
C VAL A 120 13.04 1.97 36.38
N GLN A 121 13.57 1.36 35.31
CA GLN A 121 14.77 0.53 35.39
C GLN A 121 16.00 1.35 35.79
N GLY A 122 16.17 2.56 35.24
CA GLY A 122 17.24 3.48 35.63
C GLY A 122 17.13 3.93 37.08
N ALA A 123 15.93 4.29 37.54
CA ALA A 123 15.68 4.68 38.93
C ALA A 123 15.86 3.50 39.89
N LYS A 124 15.46 2.28 39.51
CA LYS A 124 15.71 1.07 40.29
C LYS A 124 17.20 0.78 40.38
N VAL A 125 17.94 0.85 39.27
CA VAL A 125 19.40 0.70 39.28
C VAL A 125 20.05 1.79 40.15
N MET A 126 19.66 3.05 40.03
CA MET A 126 20.18 4.14 40.88
C MET A 126 19.85 3.96 42.36
N SER A 127 18.65 3.48 42.69
CA SER A 127 18.21 3.20 44.06
C SER A 127 18.91 1.97 44.66
N GLU A 128 19.15 0.94 43.85
CA GLU A 128 19.94 -0.25 44.22
C GLU A 128 21.46 0.03 44.24
N THR A 129 21.91 1.12 43.61
CA THR A 129 23.30 1.59 43.69
C THR A 129 23.50 2.28 45.03
N ASP A 130 23.87 1.49 46.04
CA ASP A 130 24.10 1.92 47.43
C ASP A 130 25.15 3.05 47.55
N THR A 131 24.73 4.29 47.82
CA THR A 131 25.64 5.45 48.01
C THR A 131 26.42 5.42 49.33
N GLY A 132 26.18 4.42 50.20
CA GLY A 132 26.94 4.18 51.43
C GLY A 132 28.08 3.16 51.29
N GLY A 133 28.10 2.36 50.22
CA GLY A 133 29.04 1.26 49.99
C GLY A 133 30.14 1.56 48.97
N GLN A 134 31.17 0.69 48.89
CA GLN A 134 32.19 0.76 47.83
C GLN A 134 31.56 0.33 46.49
N ASN A 135 31.18 1.30 45.68
CA ASN A 135 30.77 1.07 44.29
C ASN A 135 31.36 2.15 43.37
N ALA A 136 31.33 1.86 42.06
CA ALA A 136 31.98 2.69 41.05
C ALA A 136 31.49 4.15 41.06
N LEU A 137 30.25 4.41 41.47
CA LEU A 137 29.70 5.75 41.64
C LEU A 137 30.28 6.45 42.89
N THR A 138 30.41 5.73 44.01
CA THR A 138 31.01 6.26 45.25
C THR A 138 32.52 6.49 45.11
N ASP A 139 33.22 5.66 44.33
CA ASP A 139 34.64 5.88 44.00
C ASP A 139 34.83 7.09 43.08
N LEU A 140 33.91 7.32 42.14
CA LEU A 140 33.95 8.51 41.28
C LEU A 140 33.62 9.78 42.08
N MET A 141 32.62 9.74 42.96
CA MET A 141 32.31 10.87 43.86
C MET A 141 33.42 11.15 44.87
N ARG A 142 34.09 10.12 45.41
CA ARG A 142 35.29 10.30 46.23
C ARG A 142 36.46 10.90 45.45
N SER A 143 36.64 10.53 44.19
CA SER A 143 37.68 11.09 43.34
C SER A 143 37.44 12.54 42.91
N VAL A 144 36.18 13.01 42.91
CA VAL A 144 35.80 14.38 42.55
C VAL A 144 35.69 15.29 43.79
N GLY A 145 35.49 14.70 44.99
CA GLY A 145 35.36 15.42 46.25
C GLY A 145 36.63 15.53 47.12
N ALA A 146 37.76 14.99 46.66
CA ALA A 146 39.09 15.12 47.30
C ALA A 146 40.00 16.02 46.47
#